data_AF-A0A956U4V1-F1
#
_entry.id   AF-A0A956U4V1-F1
#
_cell.length_a   1.000
_cell.length_b   1.000
_cell.length_c   1.000
_cell.angle_alpha   90.00
_cell.angle_beta   90.00
_cell.angle_gamma   90.00
#
_symmetry.space_group_name_H-M   'P 1'
#
loop_
_entity.id
_entity.type
_entity.pdbx_description
1 polymer ?
#
loop_
_entity_poly.entity_id
_entity_poly.type
_entity_poly.pdbx_seq_one_letter_code
_entity_poly.pdbx_strand_id
1 'polypeptide(L)'
;MSRSSQENTMATGTEFGENADTTYQNLLPIWKDGLKKAEAEDGWLYKDYWKAGNSLHAVINYLVAADRKDTDGLVKANHDLVYLPRSSYPAGGAWRDDYGWWGVAFANAYLNRDKLELDNTLADNCLDAAKNCWDILSNSAEENYNYHPSFATDEIRIIGADYCPWNNDGAQVFVENQRQISPVPNTVTVCGFWSLTISLYKISKTPPFGPKYQEAIRRIVGWFSLLHTYYSTTQPNLLFNSFGLVRETPNPWPHHMWCFDLDRAWSADQGVFWYCLAETKKIFETSTETHKQADLMLNYLEKGFKSNPGNSSNSLIQDLLFKEFVTQQVPETKDSNLSNFNNNYCTGPGVFMRYLGCLDAINSALKTMITYNAQQAWNNRVSESDLIRTWYAPVANTPYKEYFEENSQLWKFAFQVAGLDLFTTAMKV
;
A
#
# COMPACT_ATOMS: atom_id res chain seq x y z
N MET A 1 -10.35 -24.86 -30.16
CA MET A 1 -11.51 -23.99 -29.83
C MET A 1 -11.19 -22.61 -30.37
N SER A 2 -11.97 -22.16 -31.36
CA SER A 2 -11.84 -20.84 -31.98
C SER A 2 -12.28 -19.77 -30.97
N ARG A 3 -11.36 -18.92 -30.50
CA ARG A 3 -11.75 -17.69 -29.79
C ARG A 3 -12.32 -16.75 -30.84
N SER A 4 -13.64 -16.56 -30.83
CA SER A 4 -14.27 -15.54 -31.66
C SER A 4 -13.66 -14.19 -31.29
N SER A 5 -13.09 -13.50 -32.28
CA SER A 5 -12.66 -12.12 -32.19
C SER A 5 -13.89 -11.22 -32.04
N GLN A 6 -14.45 -11.14 -30.83
CA GLN A 6 -15.28 -10.00 -30.48
C GLN A 6 -14.34 -8.80 -30.44
N GLU A 7 -14.63 -7.81 -31.28
CA GLU A 7 -14.02 -6.48 -31.20
C GLU A 7 -14.36 -5.90 -29.82
N ASN A 8 -13.44 -6.05 -28.87
CA ASN A 8 -13.52 -5.38 -27.59
C ASN A 8 -13.29 -3.89 -27.84
N THR A 9 -14.38 -3.13 -28.01
CA THR A 9 -14.35 -1.68 -27.87
C THR A 9 -13.83 -1.36 -26.47
N MET A 10 -12.66 -0.72 -26.37
CA MET A 10 -12.11 -0.34 -25.07
C MET A 10 -13.03 0.69 -24.40
N ALA A 11 -13.31 0.48 -23.12
CA ALA A 11 -14.09 1.41 -22.31
C ALA A 11 -13.49 2.83 -22.34
N THR A 12 -14.38 3.82 -22.19
CA THR A 12 -14.01 5.24 -22.14
C THR A 12 -13.82 5.71 -20.70
N GLY A 13 -13.19 6.88 -20.51
CA GLY A 13 -13.05 7.48 -19.18
C GLY A 13 -14.41 7.70 -18.47
N THR A 14 -15.46 7.99 -19.23
CA THR A 14 -16.84 8.12 -18.71
C THR A 14 -17.35 6.80 -18.12
N GLU A 15 -17.13 5.67 -18.82
CA GLU A 15 -17.56 4.35 -18.35
C GLU A 15 -16.84 3.94 -17.06
N PHE A 16 -15.53 4.23 -16.94
CA PHE A 16 -14.82 3.98 -15.68
C PHE A 16 -15.30 4.86 -14.51
N GLY A 17 -15.76 6.08 -14.80
CA GLY A 17 -16.42 6.93 -13.79
C GLY A 17 -17.72 6.31 -13.26
N GLU A 18 -18.57 5.77 -14.15
CA GLU A 18 -19.80 5.08 -13.78
C GLU A 18 -19.53 3.78 -12.99
N ASN A 19 -18.47 3.04 -13.36
CA ASN A 19 -18.02 1.85 -12.64
C ASN A 19 -17.51 2.20 -11.24
N ALA A 20 -16.76 3.30 -11.10
CA ALA A 20 -16.28 3.80 -9.81
C ALA A 20 -17.46 4.22 -8.91
N ASP A 21 -18.43 4.94 -9.46
CA ASP A 21 -19.66 5.33 -8.77
C ASP A 21 -20.43 4.13 -8.23
N THR A 22 -20.68 3.14 -9.10
CA THR A 22 -21.39 1.92 -8.72
C THR A 22 -20.65 1.16 -7.61
N THR A 23 -19.32 1.05 -7.74
CA THR A 23 -18.47 0.39 -6.74
C THR A 23 -18.50 1.12 -5.40
N TYR A 24 -18.46 2.46 -5.40
CA TYR A 24 -18.59 3.28 -4.20
C TYR A 24 -19.95 3.10 -3.53
N GLN A 25 -21.05 3.11 -4.29
CA GLN A 25 -22.40 2.88 -3.75
C GLN A 25 -22.54 1.48 -3.14
N ASN A 26 -21.90 0.47 -3.72
CA ASN A 26 -21.87 -0.89 -3.16
C ASN A 26 -20.99 -1.00 -1.90
N LEU A 27 -19.91 -0.21 -1.81
CA LEU A 27 -19.03 -0.17 -0.65
C LEU A 27 -19.70 0.47 0.58
N LEU A 28 -20.49 1.54 0.37
CA LEU A 28 -21.06 2.35 1.44
C LEU A 28 -21.85 1.56 2.51
N PRO A 29 -22.81 0.69 2.17
CA PRO A 29 -23.55 -0.08 3.16
C PRO A 29 -22.65 -1.01 3.99
N ILE A 30 -21.66 -1.63 3.35
CA ILE A 30 -20.71 -2.54 4.02
C ILE A 30 -19.86 -1.75 5.01
N TRP A 31 -19.38 -0.58 4.59
CA TRP A 31 -18.56 0.26 5.44
C TRP A 31 -19.35 0.85 6.61
N LYS A 32 -20.57 1.36 6.37
CA LYS A 32 -21.43 1.92 7.43
C LYS A 32 -21.78 0.87 8.50
N ASP A 33 -22.00 -0.39 8.11
CA ASP A 33 -22.15 -1.49 9.08
C ASP A 33 -20.87 -1.75 9.88
N GLY A 34 -19.70 -1.71 9.22
CA GLY A 34 -18.40 -1.83 9.88
C GLY A 34 -18.14 -0.70 10.89
N LEU A 35 -18.41 0.55 10.52
CA LEU A 35 -18.26 1.74 11.38
C LEU A 35 -19.19 1.68 12.59
N LYS A 36 -20.45 1.27 12.39
CA LYS A 36 -21.41 1.09 13.49
C LYS A 36 -20.93 0.07 14.53
N LYS A 37 -20.26 -0.99 14.10
CA LYS A 37 -19.68 -1.98 15.03
C LYS A 37 -18.42 -1.43 15.71
N ALA A 38 -17.62 -0.64 14.99
CA ALA A 38 -16.42 0.00 15.53
C ALA A 38 -16.72 1.03 16.63
N GLU A 39 -17.91 1.67 16.60
CA GLU A 39 -18.38 2.54 17.70
C GLU A 39 -18.43 1.82 19.06
N ALA A 40 -18.67 0.51 19.06
CA ALA A 40 -18.64 -0.34 20.26
C ALA A 40 -17.27 -1.00 20.49
N GLU A 41 -16.21 -0.51 19.84
CA GLU A 41 -14.86 -1.08 19.85
C GLU A 41 -14.82 -2.58 19.45
N ASP A 42 -15.73 -2.98 18.55
CA ASP A 42 -15.85 -4.36 18.06
C ASP A 42 -16.03 -4.41 16.53
N GLY A 43 -16.16 -5.62 15.99
CA GLY A 43 -16.36 -5.87 14.58
C GLY A 43 -15.05 -5.96 13.81
N TRP A 44 -15.19 -6.32 12.53
CA TRP A 44 -14.05 -6.58 11.66
C TRP A 44 -13.28 -5.30 11.31
N LEU A 45 -13.96 -4.16 11.19
CA LEU A 45 -13.33 -2.88 10.84
C LEU A 45 -12.48 -2.34 12.00
N TYR A 46 -12.97 -2.48 13.24
CA TYR A 46 -12.20 -2.10 14.42
C TYR A 46 -10.97 -2.99 14.59
N LYS A 47 -11.10 -4.32 14.36
CA LYS A 47 -9.99 -5.28 14.49
C LYS A 47 -8.94 -5.12 13.39
N ASP A 48 -9.36 -4.87 12.16
CA ASP A 48 -8.50 -4.75 10.97
C ASP A 48 -8.15 -3.28 10.68
N TYR A 49 -7.43 -2.67 11.62
CA TYR A 49 -7.23 -1.23 11.75
C TYR A 49 -6.67 -0.54 10.50
N TRP A 50 -5.62 -1.11 9.92
CA TRP A 50 -4.95 -0.54 8.75
C TRP A 50 -5.87 -0.51 7.53
N LYS A 51 -6.77 -1.51 7.41
CA LYS A 51 -7.64 -1.64 6.24
C LYS A 51 -8.66 -0.51 6.20
N ALA A 52 -9.12 -0.03 7.36
CA ALA A 52 -9.92 1.19 7.44
C ALA A 52 -9.16 2.41 6.92
N GLY A 53 -7.91 2.61 7.34
CA GLY A 53 -7.04 3.69 6.84
C GLY A 53 -6.78 3.61 5.34
N ASN A 54 -6.46 2.42 4.82
CA ASN A 54 -6.28 2.20 3.39
C ASN A 54 -7.57 2.50 2.60
N SER A 55 -8.72 2.10 3.12
CA SER A 55 -10.03 2.31 2.47
C SER A 55 -10.43 3.77 2.46
N LEU A 56 -10.15 4.51 3.56
CA LEU A 56 -10.34 5.95 3.62
C LEU A 56 -9.53 6.66 2.55
N HIS A 57 -8.28 6.25 2.36
CA HIS A 57 -7.45 6.79 1.30
C HIS A 57 -8.02 6.48 -0.11
N ALA A 58 -8.55 5.28 -0.35
CA ALA A 58 -9.23 4.94 -1.63
C ALA A 58 -10.41 5.87 -1.91
N VAL A 59 -11.29 6.05 -0.93
CA VAL A 59 -12.50 6.87 -1.09
C VAL A 59 -12.18 8.33 -1.24
N ILE A 60 -11.22 8.88 -0.50
CA ILE A 60 -10.78 10.27 -0.70
C ILE A 60 -10.32 10.48 -2.15
N ASN A 61 -9.52 9.55 -2.69
CA ASN A 61 -9.05 9.65 -4.08
C ASN A 61 -10.19 9.59 -5.08
N TYR A 62 -11.17 8.70 -4.87
CA TYR A 62 -12.37 8.63 -5.69
C TYR A 62 -13.17 9.94 -5.65
N LEU A 63 -13.51 10.44 -4.45
CA LEU A 63 -14.28 11.67 -4.29
C LEU A 63 -13.59 12.85 -4.96
N VAL A 64 -12.27 12.97 -4.78
CA VAL A 64 -11.45 14.00 -5.43
C VAL A 64 -11.44 13.84 -6.95
N ALA A 65 -11.29 12.62 -7.47
CA ALA A 65 -11.27 12.38 -8.91
C ALA A 65 -12.64 12.64 -9.56
N ALA A 66 -13.73 12.28 -8.87
CA ALA A 66 -15.11 12.40 -9.33
C ALA A 66 -15.74 13.79 -9.07
N ASP A 67 -14.98 14.73 -8.53
CA ASP A 67 -15.46 16.08 -8.16
C ASP A 67 -16.60 16.07 -7.13
N ARG A 68 -16.46 15.23 -6.10
CA ARG A 68 -17.45 15.01 -5.04
C ARG A 68 -16.95 15.43 -3.66
N LYS A 69 -17.91 15.80 -2.82
CA LYS A 69 -17.74 16.16 -1.41
C LYS A 69 -17.87 14.91 -0.53
N ASP A 70 -17.39 14.96 0.71
CA ASP A 70 -17.63 13.89 1.69
C ASP A 70 -19.03 14.01 2.34
N THR A 71 -20.10 13.86 1.55
CA THR A 71 -21.49 13.98 2.05
C THR A 71 -21.90 12.83 2.97
N ASP A 72 -21.20 11.70 2.88
CA ASP A 72 -21.43 10.54 3.75
C ASP A 72 -20.71 10.67 5.11
N GLY A 73 -19.88 11.70 5.31
CA GLY A 73 -19.16 11.95 6.55
C GLY A 73 -18.13 10.89 6.89
N LEU A 74 -17.56 10.21 5.88
CA LEU A 74 -16.65 9.08 6.07
C LEU A 74 -15.33 9.51 6.69
N VAL A 75 -14.81 10.70 6.38
CA VAL A 75 -13.58 11.23 6.97
C VAL A 75 -13.76 11.40 8.48
N LYS A 76 -14.84 12.06 8.89
CA LYS A 76 -15.17 12.26 10.31
C LYS A 76 -15.42 10.94 11.04
N ALA A 77 -16.25 10.07 10.46
CA ALA A 77 -16.59 8.80 11.08
C ALA A 77 -15.35 7.90 11.31
N ASN A 78 -14.46 7.82 10.32
CA ASN A 78 -13.22 7.04 10.47
C ASN A 78 -12.24 7.68 11.47
N HIS A 79 -12.14 9.01 11.49
CA HIS A 79 -11.35 9.73 12.49
C HIS A 79 -11.84 9.41 13.91
N ASP A 80 -13.13 9.61 14.18
CA ASP A 80 -13.68 9.54 15.54
C ASP A 80 -13.87 8.11 16.04
N LEU A 81 -14.30 7.18 15.18
CA LEU A 81 -14.75 5.85 15.59
C LEU A 81 -13.68 4.77 15.43
N VAL A 82 -12.64 5.00 14.62
CA VAL A 82 -11.63 3.98 14.33
C VAL A 82 -10.24 4.47 14.70
N TYR A 83 -9.81 5.60 14.13
CA TYR A 83 -8.47 6.14 14.37
C TYR A 83 -8.26 6.59 15.81
N LEU A 84 -9.06 7.56 16.28
CA LEU A 84 -8.84 8.21 17.57
C LEU A 84 -8.79 7.22 18.75
N PRO A 85 -9.69 6.21 18.85
CA PRO A 85 -9.63 5.21 19.92
C PRO A 85 -8.35 4.37 19.96
N ARG A 86 -7.60 4.31 18.85
CA ARG A 86 -6.37 3.50 18.70
C ARG A 86 -5.14 4.33 18.32
N SER A 87 -5.25 5.65 18.40
CA SER A 87 -4.24 6.61 17.93
C SER A 87 -2.97 6.62 18.79
N SER A 88 -3.03 6.09 20.02
CA SER A 88 -1.88 5.94 20.91
C SER A 88 -1.12 4.63 20.66
N TYR A 89 0.18 4.74 20.42
CA TYR A 89 1.11 3.61 20.36
C TYR A 89 1.87 3.46 21.69
N PRO A 90 2.16 2.23 22.18
CA PRO A 90 1.72 0.92 21.69
C PRO A 90 0.32 0.51 22.21
N ALA A 91 -0.31 1.36 23.02
CA ALA A 91 -1.51 1.03 23.81
C ALA A 91 -2.75 0.59 23.00
N GLY A 92 -2.78 0.84 21.68
CA GLY A 92 -3.87 0.41 20.78
C GLY A 92 -3.65 -0.90 20.01
N GLY A 93 -2.55 -1.64 20.26
CA GLY A 93 -2.25 -2.92 19.62
C GLY A 93 -2.08 -2.85 18.08
N ALA A 94 -1.92 -1.65 17.53
CA ALA A 94 -1.75 -1.40 16.09
C ALA A 94 -0.30 -1.63 15.64
N TRP A 95 -0.14 -2.20 14.45
CA TRP A 95 1.16 -2.38 13.81
C TRP A 95 1.69 -1.06 13.26
N ARG A 96 3.00 -0.97 13.04
CA ARG A 96 3.59 0.31 12.60
C ARG A 96 3.10 0.71 11.21
N ASP A 97 2.92 -0.23 10.29
CA ASP A 97 2.37 0.04 8.97
C ASP A 97 0.94 0.58 9.01
N ASP A 98 0.14 0.23 10.01
CA ASP A 98 -1.21 0.79 10.20
C ASP A 98 -1.19 2.32 10.24
N TYR A 99 -0.22 2.91 10.94
CA TYR A 99 -0.05 4.36 11.02
C TYR A 99 0.39 4.97 9.68
N GLY A 100 1.11 4.23 8.85
CA GLY A 100 1.42 4.66 7.48
C GLY A 100 0.15 4.84 6.65
N TRP A 101 -0.75 3.85 6.69
CA TRP A 101 -2.04 3.91 5.97
C TRP A 101 -2.94 5.05 6.45
N TRP A 102 -3.08 5.20 7.76
CA TRP A 102 -3.87 6.27 8.35
C TRP A 102 -3.30 7.66 8.09
N GLY A 103 -2.00 7.83 8.31
CA GLY A 103 -1.34 9.11 8.13
C GLY A 103 -1.46 9.62 6.70
N VAL A 104 -1.25 8.74 5.71
CA VAL A 104 -1.41 9.12 4.30
C VAL A 104 -2.85 9.48 3.97
N ALA A 105 -3.83 8.72 4.47
CA ALA A 105 -5.25 9.00 4.27
C ALA A 105 -5.61 10.41 4.77
N PHE A 106 -5.23 10.74 6.00
CA PHE A 106 -5.54 12.05 6.60
C PHE A 106 -4.75 13.20 5.97
N ALA A 107 -3.48 12.98 5.60
CA ALA A 107 -2.73 13.98 4.85
C ALA A 107 -3.39 14.27 3.50
N ASN A 108 -3.92 13.24 2.82
CA ASN A 108 -4.66 13.40 1.57
C ASN A 108 -6.00 14.12 1.78
N ALA A 109 -6.72 13.82 2.86
CA ALA A 109 -7.93 14.54 3.24
C ALA A 109 -7.66 16.03 3.44
N TYR A 110 -6.61 16.38 4.19
CA TYR A 110 -6.23 17.77 4.44
C TYR A 110 -5.80 18.51 3.17
N LEU A 111 -5.02 17.87 2.30
CA LEU A 111 -4.60 18.43 1.00
C LEU A 111 -5.80 18.75 0.09
N ASN A 112 -6.89 17.99 0.22
CA ASN A 112 -8.10 18.12 -0.60
C ASN A 112 -9.31 18.67 0.18
N ARG A 113 -9.09 19.26 1.36
CA ARG A 113 -10.17 19.67 2.27
C ARG A 113 -11.23 20.59 1.64
N ASP A 114 -10.81 21.50 0.76
CA ASP A 114 -11.71 22.44 0.08
C ASP A 114 -12.65 21.71 -0.88
N LYS A 115 -12.11 20.69 -1.59
CA LYS A 115 -12.86 19.86 -2.53
C LYS A 115 -13.82 18.90 -1.83
N LEU A 116 -13.37 18.36 -0.69
CA LEU A 116 -14.17 17.49 0.16
C LEU A 116 -15.20 18.26 1.01
N GLU A 117 -15.11 19.60 1.06
CA GLU A 117 -15.87 20.49 1.93
C GLU A 117 -15.78 20.12 3.42
N LEU A 118 -14.56 19.79 3.87
CA LEU A 118 -14.31 19.59 5.30
C LEU A 118 -14.32 20.94 6.00
N ASP A 119 -15.01 21.03 7.14
CA ASP A 119 -14.88 22.21 8.00
C ASP A 119 -13.44 22.32 8.55
N ASN A 120 -13.05 23.53 8.96
CA ASN A 120 -11.69 23.80 9.43
C ASN A 120 -11.29 22.90 10.61
N THR A 121 -12.23 22.56 11.50
CA THR A 121 -11.94 21.72 12.67
C THR A 121 -11.60 20.31 12.23
N LEU A 122 -12.40 19.72 11.35
CA LEU A 122 -12.15 18.38 10.83
C LEU A 122 -10.88 18.34 9.97
N ALA A 123 -10.61 19.38 9.18
CA ALA A 123 -9.37 19.49 8.42
C ALA A 123 -8.14 19.53 9.36
N ASP A 124 -8.17 20.36 10.40
CA ASP A 124 -7.08 20.46 11.37
C ASP A 124 -6.87 19.13 12.12
N ASN A 125 -7.97 18.45 12.50
CA ASN A 125 -7.91 17.10 13.09
C ASN A 125 -7.23 16.09 12.15
N CYS A 126 -7.52 16.13 10.84
CA CYS A 126 -6.84 15.27 9.86
C CYS A 126 -5.33 15.59 9.82
N LEU A 127 -4.95 16.87 9.80
CA LEU A 127 -3.55 17.25 9.79
C LEU A 127 -2.82 16.78 11.05
N ASP A 128 -3.44 16.91 12.22
CA ASP A 128 -2.86 16.49 13.48
C ASP A 128 -2.78 14.97 13.60
N ALA A 129 -3.79 14.24 13.12
CA ALA A 129 -3.73 12.78 12.98
C ALA A 129 -2.58 12.33 12.05
N ALA A 130 -2.38 13.01 10.92
CA ALA A 130 -1.28 12.72 10.01
C ALA A 130 0.10 12.97 10.65
N LYS A 131 0.25 14.07 11.39
CA LYS A 131 1.48 14.36 12.15
C LYS A 131 1.72 13.34 13.26
N ASN A 132 0.69 12.96 14.02
CA ASN A 132 0.81 11.93 15.05
C ASN A 132 1.28 10.60 14.48
N CYS A 133 0.72 10.16 13.35
CA CYS A 133 1.19 8.97 12.64
C CYS A 133 2.66 9.09 12.22
N TRP A 134 3.07 10.26 11.72
CA TRP A 134 4.45 10.51 11.34
C TRP A 134 5.39 10.52 12.54
N ASP A 135 5.01 11.13 13.66
CA ASP A 135 5.80 11.17 14.88
C ASP A 135 6.02 9.74 15.43
N ILE A 136 4.98 8.89 15.41
CA ILE A 136 5.10 7.47 15.81
C ILE A 136 6.12 6.73 14.92
N LEU A 137 5.97 6.84 13.59
CA LEU A 137 6.86 6.17 12.63
C LEU A 137 8.30 6.72 12.68
N SER A 138 8.44 8.04 12.79
CA SER A 138 9.73 8.71 12.88
C SER A 138 10.45 8.35 14.17
N ASN A 139 9.78 8.41 15.32
CA ASN A 139 10.37 8.01 16.60
C ASN A 139 10.81 6.55 16.58
N SER A 140 10.02 5.68 15.94
CA SER A 140 10.39 4.28 15.76
C SER A 140 11.64 4.09 14.89
N ALA A 141 11.77 4.84 13.80
CA ALA A 141 12.97 4.82 12.96
C ALA A 141 14.20 5.36 13.72
N GLU A 142 14.02 6.43 14.52
CA GLU A 142 15.10 6.96 15.37
C GLU A 142 15.51 5.99 16.47
N GLU A 143 14.54 5.32 17.10
CA GLU A 143 14.82 4.29 18.10
C GLU A 143 15.65 3.17 17.47
N ASN A 144 15.24 2.66 16.30
CA ASN A 144 16.00 1.66 15.57
C ASN A 144 17.42 2.15 15.25
N TYR A 145 17.57 3.39 14.79
CA TYR A 145 18.88 4.01 14.53
C TYR A 145 19.78 4.01 15.76
N ASN A 146 19.25 4.50 16.89
CA ASN A 146 20.00 4.68 18.13
C ASN A 146 20.40 3.34 18.78
N TYR A 147 19.53 2.34 18.72
CA TYR A 147 19.81 1.04 19.34
C TYR A 147 20.55 0.07 18.42
N HIS A 148 20.58 0.29 17.10
CA HIS A 148 21.23 -0.60 16.13
C HIS A 148 22.64 -1.04 16.53
N PRO A 149 23.56 -0.15 16.99
CA PRO A 149 24.89 -0.56 17.42
C PRO A 149 24.91 -1.62 18.55
N SER A 150 23.86 -1.65 19.38
CA SER A 150 23.76 -2.51 20.57
C SER A 150 23.25 -3.92 20.25
N PHE A 151 22.56 -4.10 19.13
CA PHE A 151 21.96 -5.39 18.78
C PHE A 151 22.38 -5.93 17.40
N ALA A 152 23.12 -5.15 16.63
CA ALA A 152 23.51 -5.55 15.29
C ALA A 152 24.58 -6.66 15.34
N THR A 153 24.13 -7.90 15.15
CA THR A 153 24.95 -9.02 14.66
C THR A 153 25.48 -8.70 13.27
N ASP A 154 26.47 -9.44 12.76
CA ASP A 154 26.98 -9.22 11.41
C ASP A 154 25.85 -9.22 10.37
N GLU A 155 24.86 -10.11 10.53
CA GLU A 155 23.64 -10.21 9.72
C GLU A 155 22.74 -8.97 9.84
N ILE A 156 22.45 -8.47 11.04
CA ILE A 156 21.60 -7.29 11.22
C ILE A 156 22.30 -5.99 10.79
N ARG A 157 23.64 -5.92 10.87
CA ARG A 157 24.43 -4.77 10.41
C ARG A 157 24.22 -4.49 8.93
N ILE A 158 24.04 -5.56 8.15
CA ILE A 158 23.85 -5.50 6.70
C ILE A 158 22.58 -4.71 6.33
N ILE A 159 21.52 -4.83 7.12
CA ILE A 159 20.24 -4.17 6.83
C ILE A 159 20.29 -2.68 7.24
N GLY A 160 21.28 -2.22 7.99
CA GLY A 160 21.38 -0.82 8.43
C GLY A 160 20.33 -0.42 9.47
N ALA A 161 20.18 0.90 9.69
CA ALA A 161 19.57 1.43 10.92
C ALA A 161 18.49 2.53 10.73
N ASP A 162 18.08 2.83 9.50
CA ASP A 162 17.22 3.99 9.20
C ASP A 162 15.78 3.63 8.78
N TYR A 163 15.34 2.42 9.12
CA TYR A 163 13.99 1.94 8.84
C TYR A 163 13.08 1.94 10.07
N CYS A 164 11.79 2.09 9.83
CA CYS A 164 10.75 1.81 10.82
C CYS A 164 10.44 0.30 10.81
N PRO A 165 10.65 -0.43 11.92
CA PRO A 165 10.36 -1.86 11.99
C PRO A 165 8.85 -2.11 11.98
N TRP A 166 8.42 -3.23 11.40
CA TRP A 166 7.01 -3.61 11.26
C TRP A 166 6.31 -3.88 12.59
N ASN A 167 6.99 -4.59 13.50
CA ASN A 167 6.43 -5.14 14.73
C ASN A 167 6.13 -4.09 15.81
N ASN A 168 5.25 -4.45 16.74
CA ASN A 168 4.80 -3.57 17.84
C ASN A 168 5.87 -3.28 18.89
N ASP A 169 6.98 -4.01 18.93
CA ASP A 169 8.04 -3.78 19.91
C ASP A 169 9.13 -2.85 19.37
N GLY A 170 9.63 -2.01 20.27
CA GLY A 170 10.76 -1.14 20.04
C GLY A 170 12.09 -1.89 19.92
N ALA A 171 13.06 -1.28 19.24
CA ALA A 171 14.43 -1.77 19.22
C ALA A 171 15.08 -1.77 20.62
N GLN A 172 14.66 -0.86 21.49
CA GLN A 172 15.02 -0.83 22.91
C GLN A 172 14.56 -2.11 23.63
N VAL A 173 13.29 -2.49 23.43
CA VAL A 173 12.70 -3.68 24.05
C VAL A 173 13.46 -4.94 23.62
N PHE A 174 13.88 -5.02 22.35
CA PHE A 174 14.72 -6.12 21.86
C PHE A 174 16.06 -6.23 22.61
N VAL A 175 16.72 -5.10 22.85
CA VAL A 175 17.98 -5.03 23.60
C VAL A 175 17.77 -5.42 25.06
N GLU A 176 16.74 -4.86 25.70
CA GLU A 176 16.46 -5.04 27.13
C GLU A 176 15.96 -6.47 27.46
N ASN A 177 15.15 -7.08 26.60
CA ASN A 177 14.56 -8.41 26.81
C ASN A 177 15.37 -9.56 26.20
N GLN A 178 16.69 -9.41 26.04
CA GLN A 178 17.59 -10.47 25.57
C GLN A 178 17.17 -11.10 24.22
N ARG A 179 16.77 -10.28 23.25
CA ARG A 179 16.60 -10.67 21.84
C ARG A 179 15.40 -11.55 21.48
N GLN A 180 14.30 -11.53 22.23
CA GLN A 180 13.15 -12.39 21.90
C GLN A 180 12.39 -11.97 20.62
N ILE A 181 12.35 -10.68 20.26
CA ILE A 181 11.60 -10.19 19.08
C ILE A 181 12.45 -9.15 18.32
N SER A 182 13.06 -9.56 17.21
CA SER A 182 13.90 -8.68 16.39
C SER A 182 13.08 -7.53 15.78
N PRO A 183 13.61 -6.29 15.69
CA PRO A 183 13.05 -5.29 14.80
C PRO A 183 13.07 -5.86 13.37
N VAL A 184 11.89 -6.02 12.76
CA VAL A 184 11.75 -6.61 11.42
C VAL A 184 11.53 -5.50 10.41
N PRO A 185 12.42 -5.29 9.42
CA PRO A 185 12.12 -4.40 8.32
C PRO A 185 11.09 -5.04 7.40
N ASN A 186 10.02 -4.31 7.08
CA ASN A 186 9.07 -4.65 6.03
C ASN A 186 8.93 -3.45 5.08
N THR A 187 8.86 -3.73 3.78
CA THR A 187 8.78 -2.71 2.74
C THR A 187 7.54 -1.84 2.88
N VAL A 188 6.37 -2.39 3.21
CA VAL A 188 5.13 -1.62 3.35
C VAL A 188 5.23 -0.58 4.46
N THR A 189 5.81 -0.94 5.60
CA THR A 189 5.95 -0.02 6.75
C THR A 189 6.81 1.18 6.36
N VAL A 190 7.96 0.93 5.73
CA VAL A 190 8.89 1.99 5.32
C VAL A 190 8.30 2.82 4.17
N CYS A 191 7.61 2.20 3.21
CA CYS A 191 6.92 2.89 2.12
C CYS A 191 5.73 3.74 2.63
N GLY A 192 5.00 3.26 3.63
CA GLY A 192 3.96 4.01 4.34
C GLY A 192 4.54 5.25 5.02
N PHE A 193 5.65 5.09 5.75
CA PHE A 193 6.36 6.22 6.35
C PHE A 193 6.89 7.22 5.31
N TRP A 194 7.44 6.72 4.20
CA TRP A 194 7.97 7.56 3.13
C TRP A 194 6.87 8.37 2.43
N SER A 195 5.78 7.70 2.03
CA SER A 195 4.66 8.36 1.37
C SER A 195 3.96 9.38 2.28
N LEU A 196 3.84 9.11 3.58
CA LEU A 196 3.36 10.08 4.57
C LEU A 196 4.30 11.28 4.68
N THR A 197 5.61 11.04 4.75
CA THR A 197 6.63 12.08 4.83
C THR A 197 6.57 13.00 3.59
N ILE A 198 6.38 12.43 2.40
CA ILE A 198 6.18 13.20 1.15
C ILE A 198 4.92 14.06 1.25
N SER A 199 3.80 13.51 1.73
CA SER A 199 2.54 14.25 1.87
C SER A 199 2.68 15.42 2.86
N LEU A 200 3.31 15.20 4.02
CA LEU A 200 3.56 16.26 4.99
C LEU A 200 4.57 17.30 4.49
N TYR A 201 5.57 16.91 3.70
CA TYR A 201 6.45 17.84 3.00
C TYR A 201 5.65 18.74 2.04
N LYS A 202 4.71 18.17 1.26
CA LYS A 202 3.85 18.93 0.35
C LYS A 202 2.95 19.93 1.09
N ILE A 203 2.47 19.58 2.28
CA ILE A 203 1.68 20.46 3.15
C ILE A 203 2.55 21.58 3.75
N SER A 204 3.77 21.24 4.16
CA SER A 204 4.62 22.08 5.01
C SER A 204 5.71 22.82 4.24
N LYS A 205 5.48 23.14 2.95
CA LYS A 205 6.50 23.70 2.02
C LYS A 205 7.18 24.98 2.53
N THR A 206 6.63 25.64 3.54
CA THR A 206 7.22 26.79 4.21
C THR A 206 8.13 26.36 5.38
N PRO A 207 9.36 26.91 5.49
CA PRO A 207 10.16 26.81 6.70
C PRO A 207 9.35 27.23 7.95
N PRO A 208 9.57 26.62 9.13
CA PRO A 208 10.67 25.71 9.49
C PRO A 208 10.35 24.21 9.31
N PHE A 209 9.19 23.84 8.80
CA PHE A 209 8.69 22.47 8.89
C PHE A 209 9.13 21.55 7.73
N GLY A 210 9.40 22.10 6.54
CA GLY A 210 9.87 21.34 5.37
C GLY A 210 11.20 20.58 5.55
N PRO A 211 12.25 21.17 6.18
CA PRO A 211 13.56 20.52 6.30
C PRO A 211 13.57 19.16 7.02
N LYS A 212 12.78 18.97 8.08
CA LYS A 212 12.74 17.68 8.81
C LYS A 212 12.19 16.55 7.93
N TYR A 213 11.21 16.83 7.08
CA TYR A 213 10.64 15.84 6.18
C TYR A 213 11.59 15.53 5.02
N GLN A 214 12.33 16.53 4.50
CA GLN A 214 13.39 16.26 3.53
C GLN A 214 14.47 15.35 4.11
N GLU A 215 14.91 15.60 5.34
CA GLU A 215 15.93 14.77 5.98
C GLU A 215 15.44 13.32 6.19
N ALA A 216 14.21 13.14 6.66
CA ALA A 216 13.60 11.82 6.75
C ALA A 216 13.56 11.10 5.38
N ILE A 217 13.21 11.80 4.29
CA ILE A 217 13.26 11.21 2.93
C ILE A 217 14.69 10.80 2.56
N ARG A 218 15.70 11.62 2.84
CA ARG A 218 17.11 11.26 2.56
C ARG A 218 17.52 9.97 3.26
N ARG A 219 17.18 9.83 4.53
CA ARG A 219 17.51 8.64 5.33
C ARG A 219 16.82 7.38 4.80
N ILE A 220 15.53 7.48 4.48
CA ILE A 220 14.76 6.37 3.89
C ILE A 220 15.35 5.94 2.54
N VAL A 221 15.65 6.89 1.66
CA VAL A 221 16.26 6.61 0.34
C VAL A 221 17.64 5.99 0.51
N GLY A 222 18.45 6.52 1.42
CA GLY A 222 19.76 5.98 1.75
C GLY A 222 19.69 4.54 2.24
N TRP A 223 18.69 4.22 3.08
CA TRP A 223 18.44 2.87 3.55
C TRP A 223 18.07 1.90 2.41
N PHE A 224 17.12 2.25 1.56
CA PHE A 224 16.79 1.44 0.40
C PHE A 224 17.97 1.30 -0.58
N SER A 225 18.77 2.35 -0.75
CA SER A 225 19.98 2.32 -1.58
C SER A 225 21.05 1.37 -1.02
N LEU A 226 21.23 1.34 0.31
CA LEU A 226 22.08 0.36 0.98
C LEU A 226 21.62 -1.06 0.63
N LEU A 227 20.34 -1.38 0.81
CA LEU A 227 19.78 -2.70 0.51
C LEU A 227 19.93 -3.08 -0.96
N HIS A 228 19.78 -2.11 -1.87
CA HIS A 228 19.95 -2.33 -3.30
C HIS A 228 21.41 -2.63 -3.69
N THR A 229 22.38 -1.98 -3.06
CA THR A 229 23.79 -2.00 -3.51
C THR A 229 24.65 -3.05 -2.81
N TYR A 230 24.35 -3.39 -1.56
CA TYR A 230 25.23 -4.18 -0.68
C TYR A 230 25.60 -5.58 -1.22
N TYR A 231 24.79 -6.21 -2.09
CA TYR A 231 25.03 -7.61 -2.56
C TYR A 231 25.21 -7.83 -4.05
N SER A 232 25.27 -6.77 -4.86
CA SER A 232 25.16 -6.84 -6.33
C SER A 232 26.26 -7.60 -7.11
N THR A 233 27.21 -8.30 -6.47
CA THR A 233 28.33 -8.98 -7.17
C THR A 233 28.44 -10.49 -6.94
N THR A 234 27.85 -11.09 -5.90
CA THR A 234 28.00 -12.55 -5.62
C THR A 234 26.82 -13.23 -4.89
N GLN A 235 25.78 -12.49 -4.48
CA GLN A 235 24.65 -12.97 -3.65
C GLN A 235 23.35 -12.27 -4.08
N PRO A 236 22.14 -12.78 -3.72
CA PRO A 236 20.88 -12.15 -4.13
C PRO A 236 20.72 -10.73 -3.55
N ASN A 237 20.10 -9.85 -4.34
CA ASN A 237 19.76 -8.48 -3.92
C ASN A 237 18.75 -8.50 -2.76
N LEU A 238 18.99 -7.71 -1.70
CA LEU A 238 18.08 -7.66 -0.53
C LEU A 238 16.84 -6.83 -0.77
N LEU A 239 16.87 -5.85 -1.66
CA LEU A 239 15.72 -5.02 -1.96
C LEU A 239 14.85 -5.66 -3.05
N PHE A 240 15.47 -6.12 -4.12
CA PHE A 240 14.77 -6.64 -5.29
C PHE A 240 14.89 -8.16 -5.38
N ASN A 241 13.82 -8.83 -5.78
CA ASN A 241 13.84 -10.26 -6.07
C ASN A 241 14.52 -10.55 -7.42
N SER A 242 14.64 -11.84 -7.74
CA SER A 242 15.23 -12.33 -9.01
C SER A 242 14.56 -11.75 -10.27
N PHE A 243 13.40 -11.14 -10.12
CA PHE A 243 12.64 -10.56 -11.20
C PHE A 243 12.62 -9.03 -11.26
N GLY A 244 13.36 -8.36 -10.37
CA GLY A 244 13.42 -6.91 -10.33
C GLY A 244 12.22 -6.23 -9.66
N LEU A 245 11.44 -6.99 -8.86
CA LEU A 245 10.37 -6.46 -8.02
C LEU A 245 10.87 -6.26 -6.59
N VAL A 246 10.35 -5.24 -5.90
CA VAL A 246 10.67 -5.00 -4.49
C VAL A 246 10.16 -6.16 -3.65
N ARG A 247 11.01 -6.72 -2.79
CA ARG A 247 10.64 -7.77 -1.84
C ARG A 247 9.73 -7.20 -0.76
N GLU A 248 8.79 -8.00 -0.27
CA GLU A 248 7.93 -7.63 0.85
C GLU A 248 8.74 -7.36 2.12
N THR A 249 9.76 -8.19 2.38
CA THR A 249 10.74 -7.92 3.44
C THR A 249 12.16 -7.98 2.88
N PRO A 250 12.99 -6.97 3.15
CA PRO A 250 14.40 -7.02 2.81
C PRO A 250 15.28 -7.78 3.82
N ASN A 251 14.68 -8.52 4.76
CA ASN A 251 15.39 -9.33 5.77
C ASN A 251 15.08 -10.83 5.63
N PRO A 252 16.06 -11.67 5.24
CA PRO A 252 15.83 -13.09 5.04
C PRO A 252 15.82 -13.94 6.33
N TRP A 253 16.23 -13.42 7.49
CA TRP A 253 16.58 -14.26 8.66
C TRP A 253 15.43 -14.59 9.64
N PRO A 254 14.54 -13.66 10.03
CA PRO A 254 13.37 -13.97 10.88
C PRO A 254 12.20 -14.58 10.10
N HIS A 255 12.34 -14.77 8.79
CA HIS A 255 11.24 -15.02 7.86
C HIS A 255 10.61 -16.42 8.00
N HIS A 256 11.35 -17.44 8.46
CA HIS A 256 10.88 -18.83 8.50
C HIS A 256 9.63 -19.08 9.36
N MET A 257 9.21 -18.12 10.21
CA MET A 257 7.97 -18.21 10.98
C MET A 257 6.80 -17.41 10.40
N TRP A 258 7.04 -16.41 9.53
CA TRP A 258 6.02 -15.42 9.14
C TRP A 258 5.83 -15.30 7.63
N CYS A 259 6.84 -15.63 6.82
CA CYS A 259 6.72 -15.71 5.39
C CYS A 259 7.74 -16.71 4.80
N PHE A 260 7.25 -17.72 4.11
CA PHE A 260 8.11 -18.81 3.60
C PHE A 260 8.82 -18.44 2.29
N ASP A 261 8.40 -17.36 1.64
CA ASP A 261 8.89 -16.96 0.33
C ASP A 261 9.78 -15.71 0.46
N LEU A 262 11.09 -15.93 0.41
CA LEU A 262 12.08 -14.85 0.47
C LEU A 262 11.98 -13.92 -0.74
N ASP A 263 11.58 -14.43 -1.91
CA ASP A 263 11.45 -13.69 -3.18
C ASP A 263 10.07 -13.03 -3.33
N ARG A 264 9.22 -13.10 -2.30
CA ARG A 264 7.87 -12.56 -2.31
C ARG A 264 7.86 -11.06 -2.60
N ALA A 265 6.98 -10.68 -3.51
CA ALA A 265 6.66 -9.30 -3.82
C ALA A 265 5.15 -9.08 -3.68
N TRP A 266 4.76 -7.99 -3.03
CA TRP A 266 3.38 -7.56 -2.93
C TRP A 266 3.12 -6.38 -3.87
N SER A 267 1.99 -6.32 -4.57
CA SER A 267 1.77 -5.25 -5.55
C SER A 267 1.61 -3.89 -4.89
N ALA A 268 1.05 -3.79 -3.69
CA ALA A 268 0.98 -2.50 -2.97
C ALA A 268 2.37 -1.89 -2.77
N ASP A 269 3.34 -2.70 -2.33
CA ASP A 269 4.73 -2.26 -2.13
C ASP A 269 5.30 -1.64 -3.40
N GLN A 270 5.08 -2.29 -4.55
CA GLN A 270 5.62 -1.81 -5.82
C GLN A 270 5.08 -0.41 -6.17
N GLY A 271 3.79 -0.19 -5.95
CA GLY A 271 3.11 1.05 -6.35
C GLY A 271 3.50 2.19 -5.44
N VAL A 272 3.48 1.95 -4.12
CA VAL A 272 3.88 2.96 -3.13
C VAL A 272 5.36 3.31 -3.32
N PHE A 273 6.23 2.31 -3.52
CA PHE A 273 7.66 2.52 -3.75
C PHE A 273 7.93 3.31 -5.04
N TRP A 274 7.27 2.96 -6.15
CA TRP A 274 7.37 3.71 -7.41
C TRP A 274 6.98 5.18 -7.21
N TYR A 275 5.82 5.43 -6.60
CA TYR A 275 5.37 6.79 -6.30
C TYR A 275 6.40 7.55 -5.46
N CYS A 276 6.91 6.94 -4.40
CA CYS A 276 7.86 7.59 -3.51
C CYS A 276 9.18 7.94 -4.20
N LEU A 277 9.69 7.06 -5.08
CA LEU A 277 10.86 7.34 -5.90
C LEU A 277 10.61 8.52 -6.86
N ALA A 278 9.48 8.51 -7.55
CA ALA A 278 9.12 9.56 -8.50
C ALA A 278 8.98 10.92 -7.80
N GLU A 279 8.33 10.98 -6.65
CA GLU A 279 8.19 12.21 -5.86
C GLU A 279 9.53 12.68 -5.28
N THR A 280 10.37 11.76 -4.81
CA THR A 280 11.72 12.11 -4.32
C THR A 280 12.54 12.79 -5.39
N LYS A 281 12.48 12.33 -6.65
CA LYS A 281 13.14 12.98 -7.77
C LYS A 281 12.64 14.41 -8.04
N LYS A 282 11.40 14.73 -7.68
CA LYS A 282 10.84 16.10 -7.78
C LYS A 282 11.26 16.98 -6.60
N ILE A 283 11.43 16.39 -5.42
CA ILE A 283 11.79 17.10 -4.18
C ILE A 283 13.26 17.51 -4.17
N PHE A 284 14.15 16.66 -4.71
CA PHE A 284 15.60 16.87 -4.68
C PHE A 284 16.16 17.22 -6.06
N GLU A 285 17.12 18.14 -6.09
CA GLU A 285 17.87 18.50 -7.30
C GLU A 285 18.60 17.27 -7.89
N THR A 286 18.69 17.21 -9.22
CA THR A 286 19.29 16.10 -9.98
C THR A 286 20.75 15.82 -9.63
N SER A 287 21.46 16.81 -9.09
CA SER A 287 22.86 16.73 -8.67
C SER A 287 23.05 15.97 -7.36
N THR A 288 22.02 15.92 -6.50
CA THR A 288 22.09 15.34 -5.16
C THR A 288 22.18 13.81 -5.20
N GLU A 289 22.82 13.25 -4.19
CA GLU A 289 22.95 11.79 -4.05
C GLU A 289 21.58 11.12 -3.89
N THR A 290 20.68 11.70 -3.09
CA THR A 290 19.32 11.19 -2.90
C THR A 290 18.55 11.08 -4.21
N HIS A 291 18.66 12.08 -5.11
CA HIS A 291 18.04 12.00 -6.42
C HIS A 291 18.61 10.85 -7.26
N LYS A 292 19.94 10.71 -7.30
CA LYS A 292 20.62 9.65 -8.08
C LYS A 292 20.26 8.26 -7.58
N GLN A 293 20.18 8.08 -6.26
CA GLN A 293 19.76 6.82 -5.64
C GLN A 293 18.32 6.47 -6.00
N ALA A 294 17.41 7.45 -5.92
CA ALA A 294 16.02 7.27 -6.34
C ALA A 294 15.90 6.94 -7.83
N ASP A 295 16.67 7.61 -8.69
CA ASP A 295 16.69 7.35 -10.13
C ASP A 295 17.21 5.94 -10.46
N LEU A 296 18.28 5.51 -9.80
CA LEU A 296 18.84 4.17 -9.97
C LEU A 296 17.82 3.08 -9.60
N MET A 297 17.17 3.20 -8.44
CA MET A 297 16.17 2.22 -7.99
C MET A 297 14.92 2.23 -8.87
N LEU A 298 14.48 3.40 -9.32
CA LEU A 298 13.36 3.52 -10.26
C LEU A 298 13.65 2.82 -11.59
N ASN A 299 14.85 3.04 -12.15
CA ASN A 299 15.29 2.38 -13.38
C ASN A 299 15.36 0.86 -13.23
N TYR A 300 15.62 0.34 -12.03
CA TYR A 300 15.61 -1.10 -11.75
C TYR A 300 14.18 -1.65 -11.66
N LEU A 301 13.31 -0.98 -10.88
CA LEU A 301 11.90 -1.34 -10.73
C LEU A 301 11.18 -1.38 -12.08
N GLU A 302 11.38 -0.37 -12.93
CA GLU A 302 10.76 -0.31 -14.27
C GLU A 302 11.15 -1.50 -15.15
N LYS A 303 12.35 -2.07 -14.98
CA LYS A 303 12.75 -3.28 -15.72
C LYS A 303 11.99 -4.51 -15.25
N GLY A 304 11.65 -4.61 -13.97
CA GLY A 304 10.84 -5.69 -13.43
C GLY A 304 9.43 -5.74 -14.02
N PHE A 305 8.89 -4.59 -14.43
CA PHE A 305 7.58 -4.45 -15.07
C PHE A 305 7.59 -4.49 -16.60
N LYS A 306 8.76 -4.55 -17.24
CA LYS A 306 8.85 -4.72 -18.70
C LYS A 306 8.57 -6.19 -19.05
N SER A 307 7.72 -6.42 -20.05
CA SER A 307 7.44 -7.75 -20.59
C SER A 307 8.73 -8.37 -21.15
N ASN A 308 9.30 -9.34 -20.44
CA ASN A 308 10.46 -10.09 -20.93
C ASN A 308 10.03 -11.48 -21.40
N PRO A 309 10.24 -11.84 -22.68
CA PRO A 309 9.93 -13.16 -23.19
C PRO A 309 10.79 -14.20 -22.46
N GLY A 310 10.13 -15.06 -21.67
CA GLY A 310 10.78 -16.06 -20.82
C GLY A 310 10.54 -15.89 -19.32
N ASN A 311 10.04 -14.73 -18.88
CA ASN A 311 9.75 -14.48 -17.47
C ASN A 311 8.30 -14.88 -17.12
N SER A 312 7.99 -16.16 -17.24
CA SER A 312 6.64 -16.71 -16.96
C SER A 312 6.33 -16.88 -15.47
N SER A 313 7.33 -16.68 -14.60
CA SER A 313 7.23 -16.83 -13.14
C SER A 313 7.16 -15.51 -12.39
N ASN A 314 7.23 -14.38 -13.08
CA ASN A 314 7.08 -13.06 -12.46
C ASN A 314 5.60 -12.69 -12.37
N SER A 315 4.94 -13.29 -11.39
CA SER A 315 3.48 -13.42 -11.24
C SER A 315 2.67 -12.13 -11.12
N LEU A 316 3.27 -10.98 -10.78
CA LEU A 316 2.45 -9.81 -10.42
C LEU A 316 1.68 -9.27 -11.60
N ILE A 317 2.27 -9.19 -12.81
CA ILE A 317 1.58 -8.75 -14.03
C ILE A 317 1.88 -9.71 -15.17
N GLN A 318 0.87 -10.50 -15.55
CA GLN A 318 0.98 -11.43 -16.67
C GLN A 318 -0.13 -11.13 -17.68
N ASP A 319 0.24 -10.98 -18.96
CA ASP A 319 -0.69 -10.60 -20.03
C ASP A 319 -1.46 -9.31 -19.69
N LEU A 320 -0.74 -8.34 -19.13
CA LEU A 320 -1.28 -7.07 -18.61
C LEU A 320 -2.21 -7.21 -17.39
N LEU A 321 -2.40 -8.40 -16.80
CA LEU A 321 -3.28 -8.59 -15.63
C LEU A 321 -2.52 -8.78 -14.33
N PHE A 322 -3.04 -8.17 -13.26
CA PHE A 322 -2.57 -8.47 -11.92
C PHE A 322 -2.89 -9.90 -11.52
N LYS A 323 -1.86 -10.74 -11.31
CA LYS A 323 -2.00 -12.16 -10.91
C LYS A 323 -1.32 -12.46 -9.58
N GLU A 324 -1.48 -11.53 -8.64
CA GLU A 324 -0.93 -11.56 -7.28
C GLU A 324 -1.18 -12.89 -6.52
N PHE A 325 -2.26 -13.61 -6.81
CA PHE A 325 -2.60 -14.89 -6.17
C PHE A 325 -2.02 -16.15 -6.85
N VAL A 326 -1.22 -16.02 -7.92
CA VAL A 326 -0.81 -17.17 -8.75
C VAL A 326 0.58 -17.71 -8.37
N THR A 327 1.22 -17.19 -7.32
CA THR A 327 2.60 -17.54 -6.99
C THR A 327 2.82 -18.88 -6.29
N GLN A 328 1.86 -19.43 -5.56
CA GLN A 328 2.07 -20.68 -4.81
C GLN A 328 0.82 -21.55 -4.71
N GLN A 329 1.01 -22.84 -4.42
CA GLN A 329 -0.08 -23.76 -4.06
C GLN A 329 -0.91 -23.15 -2.92
N VAL A 330 -2.23 -23.41 -2.93
CA VAL A 330 -3.10 -23.17 -1.76
C VAL A 330 -2.39 -23.80 -0.56
N PRO A 331 -1.99 -23.04 0.48
CA PRO A 331 -1.26 -23.62 1.59
C PRO A 331 -2.10 -24.72 2.24
N GLU A 332 -1.47 -25.86 2.56
CA GLU A 332 -2.12 -26.97 3.26
C GLU A 332 -2.64 -26.54 4.64
N THR A 333 -2.07 -25.46 5.19
CA THR A 333 -2.47 -24.84 6.46
C THR A 333 -3.33 -23.59 6.22
N LYS A 334 -4.47 -23.48 6.93
CA LYS A 334 -5.36 -22.29 6.95
C LYS A 334 -4.75 -21.05 7.62
N ASP A 335 -3.44 -20.97 7.79
CA ASP A 335 -2.83 -19.77 8.35
C ASP A 335 -2.88 -18.64 7.33
N SER A 336 -3.64 -17.59 7.65
CA SER A 336 -3.81 -16.43 6.81
C SER A 336 -2.51 -15.68 6.56
N ASN A 337 -1.51 -15.76 7.43
CA ASN A 337 -0.25 -15.03 7.26
C ASN A 337 0.75 -15.77 6.37
N LEU A 338 0.59 -17.09 6.23
CA LEU A 338 1.49 -17.95 5.45
C LEU A 338 1.07 -18.04 3.98
N SER A 339 -0.10 -17.53 3.63
CA SER A 339 -0.69 -17.58 2.30
C SER A 339 -0.55 -16.25 1.55
N ASN A 340 -0.27 -16.31 0.25
CA ASN A 340 -0.54 -15.18 -0.67
C ASN A 340 -2.04 -14.90 -0.82
N PHE A 341 -2.87 -15.84 -0.38
CA PHE A 341 -4.31 -15.73 -0.37
C PHE A 341 -4.81 -15.38 1.04
N ASN A 342 -4.79 -14.09 1.38
CA ASN A 342 -5.44 -13.55 2.57
C ASN A 342 -6.15 -12.22 2.27
N ASN A 343 -6.96 -11.78 3.22
CA ASN A 343 -7.75 -10.55 3.11
C ASN A 343 -6.91 -9.26 3.07
N ASN A 344 -5.61 -9.31 3.41
CA ASN A 344 -4.70 -8.19 3.31
C ASN A 344 -4.15 -8.05 1.89
N TYR A 345 -3.67 -9.14 1.29
CA TYR A 345 -3.13 -9.10 -0.08
C TYR A 345 -4.17 -8.68 -1.10
N CYS A 346 -5.46 -8.89 -0.81
CA CYS A 346 -6.50 -8.58 -1.78
C CYS A 346 -6.72 -7.08 -2.09
N THR A 347 -6.18 -6.17 -1.29
CA THR A 347 -6.17 -4.74 -1.62
C THR A 347 -4.96 -4.32 -2.46
N GLY A 348 -3.96 -5.20 -2.59
CA GLY A 348 -2.70 -4.95 -3.28
C GLY A 348 -2.85 -4.28 -4.64
N PRO A 349 -3.67 -4.80 -5.57
CA PRO A 349 -3.71 -4.28 -6.94
C PRO A 349 -4.38 -2.92 -7.01
N GLY A 350 -5.38 -2.69 -6.14
CA GLY A 350 -5.99 -1.39 -5.97
C GLY A 350 -4.98 -0.36 -5.48
N VAL A 351 -4.24 -0.67 -4.41
CA VAL A 351 -3.19 0.22 -3.89
C VAL A 351 -2.14 0.52 -4.96
N PHE A 352 -1.67 -0.50 -5.69
CA PHE A 352 -0.71 -0.29 -6.78
C PHE A 352 -1.23 0.73 -7.79
N MET A 353 -2.47 0.53 -8.25
CA MET A 353 -3.11 1.38 -9.26
C MET A 353 -3.33 2.79 -8.75
N ARG A 354 -3.78 2.96 -7.49
CA ARG A 354 -3.92 4.26 -6.83
C ARG A 354 -2.65 5.10 -6.94
N TYR A 355 -1.51 4.52 -6.59
CA TYR A 355 -0.23 5.23 -6.61
C TYR A 355 0.31 5.46 -8.02
N LEU A 356 0.07 4.56 -8.98
CA LEU A 356 0.33 4.85 -10.40
C LEU A 356 -0.49 6.05 -10.89
N GLY A 357 -1.76 6.14 -10.49
CA GLY A 357 -2.62 7.28 -10.79
C GLY A 357 -2.17 8.62 -10.19
N CYS A 358 -1.19 8.61 -9.29
CA CYS A 358 -0.59 9.80 -8.70
C CYS A 358 0.67 10.27 -9.46
N LEU A 359 1.16 9.53 -10.45
CA LEU A 359 2.33 9.92 -11.24
C LEU A 359 1.97 11.02 -12.26
N ASP A 360 2.83 12.03 -12.42
CA ASP A 360 2.59 13.14 -13.37
C ASP A 360 2.58 12.67 -14.84
N ALA A 361 3.29 11.58 -15.14
CA ALA A 361 3.43 11.04 -16.47
C ALA A 361 3.21 9.52 -16.45
N ILE A 362 2.10 9.10 -17.06
CA ILE A 362 1.79 7.70 -17.30
C ILE A 362 1.97 7.45 -18.80
N ASN A 363 2.94 6.60 -19.14
CA ASN A 363 3.19 6.27 -20.55
C ASN A 363 2.07 5.38 -21.12
N SER A 364 2.03 5.22 -22.44
CA SER A 364 0.97 4.46 -23.13
C SER A 364 0.88 2.99 -22.70
N ALA A 365 2.00 2.36 -22.33
CA ALA A 365 2.02 0.98 -21.86
C ALA A 365 1.34 0.86 -20.49
N LEU A 366 1.67 1.75 -19.54
CA LEU A 366 1.02 1.81 -18.24
C LEU A 366 -0.46 2.17 -18.37
N LYS A 367 -0.82 3.11 -19.24
CA LYS A 367 -2.23 3.44 -19.52
C LYS A 367 -3.01 2.22 -20.01
N THR A 368 -2.44 1.46 -20.95
CA THR A 368 -3.07 0.23 -21.47
C THR A 368 -3.26 -0.82 -20.37
N MET A 369 -2.25 -1.01 -19.53
CA MET A 369 -2.34 -1.91 -18.38
C MET A 369 -3.41 -1.46 -17.39
N ILE A 370 -3.48 -0.15 -17.11
CA ILE A 370 -4.45 0.42 -16.17
C ILE A 370 -5.88 0.18 -16.67
N THR A 371 -6.18 0.57 -17.90
CA THR A 371 -7.52 0.41 -18.49
C THR A 371 -7.90 -1.06 -18.64
N TYR A 372 -6.94 -1.92 -19.01
CA TYR A 372 -7.19 -3.35 -19.14
C TYR A 372 -7.53 -4.01 -17.81
N ASN A 373 -6.79 -3.73 -16.73
CA ASN A 373 -7.10 -4.30 -15.41
C ASN A 373 -8.44 -3.81 -14.87
N ALA A 374 -8.75 -2.52 -15.02
CA ALA A 374 -10.05 -1.99 -14.63
C ALA A 374 -11.18 -2.67 -15.40
N GLN A 375 -11.04 -2.82 -16.72
CA GLN A 375 -12.03 -3.54 -17.53
C GLN A 375 -12.21 -4.99 -17.07
N GLN A 376 -11.12 -5.72 -16.81
CA GLN A 376 -11.22 -7.10 -16.36
C GLN A 376 -11.87 -7.20 -14.97
N ALA A 377 -11.59 -6.27 -14.05
CA ALA A 377 -12.27 -6.25 -12.77
C ALA A 377 -13.78 -6.05 -12.93
N TRP A 378 -14.21 -5.14 -13.80
CA TRP A 378 -15.62 -4.93 -14.08
C TRP A 378 -16.28 -6.15 -14.73
N ASN A 379 -15.60 -6.79 -15.69
CA ASN A 379 -16.12 -7.98 -16.38
C ASN A 379 -16.24 -9.20 -15.45
N ASN A 380 -15.44 -9.26 -14.39
CA ASN A 380 -15.41 -10.37 -13.43
C ASN A 380 -16.30 -10.16 -12.19
N ARG A 381 -17.06 -9.05 -12.14
CA ARG A 381 -18.00 -8.78 -11.06
C ARG A 381 -19.17 -9.77 -11.05
N VAL A 382 -19.87 -9.85 -9.93
CA VAL A 382 -21.14 -10.60 -9.81
C VAL A 382 -22.24 -9.84 -10.55
N SER A 383 -22.83 -10.45 -11.58
CA SER A 383 -23.81 -9.80 -12.47
C SER A 383 -25.06 -9.28 -11.75
N GLU A 384 -25.50 -9.93 -10.68
CA GLU A 384 -26.76 -9.58 -10.00
C GLU A 384 -26.60 -8.42 -9.01
N SER A 385 -25.38 -8.16 -8.53
CA SER A 385 -25.12 -7.20 -7.46
C SER A 385 -24.01 -6.19 -7.78
N ASP A 386 -23.39 -6.30 -8.96
CA ASP A 386 -22.21 -5.54 -9.38
C ASP A 386 -21.06 -5.56 -8.35
N LEU A 387 -20.99 -6.59 -7.51
CA LEU A 387 -19.94 -6.71 -6.49
C LEU A 387 -18.68 -7.28 -7.13
N ILE A 388 -17.57 -6.56 -6.96
CA ILE A 388 -16.25 -7.09 -7.28
C ILE A 388 -15.91 -8.21 -6.30
N ARG A 389 -15.55 -9.39 -6.81
CA ARG A 389 -15.06 -10.52 -5.98
C ARG A 389 -13.67 -10.99 -6.38
N THR A 390 -13.23 -10.60 -7.57
CA THR A 390 -11.92 -10.86 -8.15
C THR A 390 -11.65 -9.79 -9.21
N TRP A 391 -10.38 -9.48 -9.49
CA TRP A 391 -10.00 -8.53 -10.54
C TRP A 391 -9.51 -9.20 -11.83
N TYR A 392 -9.03 -10.45 -11.76
CA TYR A 392 -8.28 -11.08 -12.86
C TYR A 392 -9.01 -12.21 -13.59
N ALA A 393 -9.93 -12.91 -12.92
CA ALA A 393 -10.72 -14.00 -13.52
C ALA A 393 -12.03 -14.18 -12.73
N PRO A 394 -13.11 -14.71 -13.35
CA PRO A 394 -14.35 -14.98 -12.63
C PRO A 394 -14.11 -15.92 -11.44
N VAL A 395 -14.74 -15.68 -10.29
CA VAL A 395 -14.60 -16.48 -9.05
C VAL A 395 -14.68 -17.98 -9.31
N ALA A 396 -15.69 -18.41 -10.08
CA ALA A 396 -15.95 -19.82 -10.41
C ALA A 396 -14.79 -20.51 -11.15
N ASN A 397 -13.92 -19.73 -11.80
CA ASN A 397 -12.77 -20.20 -12.55
C ASN A 397 -11.46 -20.12 -11.75
N THR A 398 -11.52 -19.67 -10.49
CA THR A 398 -10.33 -19.57 -9.64
C THR A 398 -10.16 -20.83 -8.79
N PRO A 399 -8.92 -21.25 -8.49
CA PRO A 399 -8.68 -22.34 -7.53
C PRO A 399 -9.05 -21.93 -6.09
N TYR A 400 -9.36 -20.65 -5.87
CA TYR A 400 -9.67 -20.08 -4.55
C TYR A 400 -11.17 -19.79 -4.36
N LYS A 401 -12.03 -20.33 -5.23
CA LYS A 401 -13.48 -20.04 -5.23
C LYS A 401 -14.12 -20.20 -3.85
N GLU A 402 -13.71 -21.21 -3.08
CA GLU A 402 -14.29 -21.53 -1.77
C GLU A 402 -14.03 -20.38 -0.78
N TYR A 403 -12.83 -19.80 -0.79
CA TYR A 403 -12.53 -18.65 0.07
C TYR A 403 -13.28 -17.38 -0.35
N PHE A 404 -13.49 -17.16 -1.66
CA PHE A 404 -14.33 -16.07 -2.15
C PHE A 404 -15.82 -16.29 -1.85
N GLU A 405 -16.26 -17.54 -1.74
CA GLU A 405 -17.63 -17.94 -1.46
C GLU A 405 -17.96 -17.94 0.04
N GLU A 406 -16.98 -18.23 0.91
CA GLU A 406 -17.11 -18.20 2.39
C GLU A 406 -17.38 -16.77 2.95
N ASN A 407 -17.23 -15.71 2.14
CA ASN A 407 -17.88 -14.39 2.26
C ASN A 407 -17.95 -13.75 3.66
N SER A 408 -16.80 -13.52 4.31
CA SER A 408 -16.79 -12.52 5.39
C SER A 408 -17.03 -11.11 4.80
N GLN A 409 -17.70 -10.23 5.54
CA GLN A 409 -17.92 -8.83 5.14
C GLN A 409 -16.60 -8.12 4.81
N LEU A 410 -15.53 -8.52 5.49
CA LEU A 410 -14.17 -8.00 5.33
C LEU A 410 -13.59 -8.25 3.93
N TRP A 411 -13.79 -9.43 3.35
CA TRP A 411 -13.36 -9.70 1.97
C TRP A 411 -14.14 -8.87 0.96
N LYS A 412 -15.48 -8.80 1.10
CA LYS A 412 -16.32 -7.97 0.21
C LYS A 412 -15.89 -6.51 0.24
N PHE A 413 -15.65 -5.99 1.45
CA PHE A 413 -15.13 -4.65 1.68
C PHE A 413 -13.79 -4.43 0.96
N ALA A 414 -12.82 -5.31 1.18
CA ALA A 414 -11.50 -5.21 0.59
C ALA A 414 -11.51 -5.26 -0.96
N PHE A 415 -12.33 -6.13 -1.57
CA PHE A 415 -12.48 -6.15 -3.04
C PHE A 415 -13.14 -4.89 -3.59
N GLN A 416 -14.16 -4.35 -2.90
CA GLN A 416 -14.79 -3.11 -3.35
C GLN A 416 -13.81 -1.95 -3.26
N VAL A 417 -12.99 -1.89 -2.21
CA VAL A 417 -11.93 -0.87 -2.05
C VAL A 417 -10.89 -0.99 -3.16
N ALA A 418 -10.43 -2.20 -3.46
CA ALA A 418 -9.48 -2.44 -4.54
C ALA A 418 -10.07 -2.08 -5.92
N GLY A 419 -11.33 -2.46 -6.16
CA GLY A 419 -12.09 -2.09 -7.34
C GLY A 419 -12.21 -0.57 -7.49
N LEU A 420 -12.51 0.12 -6.40
CA LEU A 420 -12.66 1.57 -6.41
C LEU A 420 -11.37 2.27 -6.86
N ASP A 421 -10.20 1.83 -6.37
CA ASP A 421 -8.92 2.37 -6.82
C ASP A 421 -8.64 2.07 -8.30
N LEU A 422 -8.95 0.85 -8.76
CA LEU A 422 -8.79 0.44 -10.15
C LEU A 422 -9.58 1.38 -11.08
N PHE A 423 -10.86 1.58 -10.79
CA PHE A 423 -11.75 2.43 -11.58
C PHE A 423 -11.39 3.91 -11.46
N THR A 424 -11.07 4.38 -10.25
CA THR A 424 -10.63 5.77 -10.00
C THR A 424 -9.34 6.11 -10.75
N THR A 425 -8.42 5.15 -10.85
CA THR A 425 -7.21 5.33 -11.65
C THR A 425 -7.53 5.33 -13.13
N ALA A 426 -8.35 4.38 -13.60
CA ALA A 426 -8.72 4.25 -15.00
C ALA A 426 -9.49 5.46 -15.55
N MET A 427 -10.35 6.10 -14.75
CA MET A 427 -11.07 7.32 -15.15
C MET A 427 -10.14 8.53 -15.35
N LYS A 428 -8.94 8.53 -14.74
CA LYS A 428 -7.99 9.65 -14.80
C LYS A 428 -7.03 9.58 -16.00
N VAL A 429 -6.87 8.41 -16.63
CA VAL A 429 -5.77 8.16 -17.58
C VAL A 429 -6.09 8.31 -19.04
#